data_AF-A0A962UJT9-F1
#
_entry.id   AF-A0A962UJT9-F1
#
_cell.length_a   1.000
_cell.length_b   1.000
_cell.length_c   1.000
_cell.angle_alpha   90.00
_cell.angle_beta   90.00
_cell.angle_gamma   90.00
#
_symmetry.space_group_name_H-M   'P 1'
#
loop_
_entity.id
_entity.type
_entity.pdbx_description
1 polymer ?
#
loop_
_entity_poly.entity_id
_entity_poly.type
_entity_poly.pdbx_seq_one_letter_code
_entity_poly.pdbx_strand_id
1 'polypeptide(L)'
;GVAAYGTTLQRALPELRRRFVTLWVINNQRDSVELLEDYVRALPGAVVHVVCNTFFGPRAAFGLYDALPVAEDITRRGGRVLTLDRLASRVSDDLYSRRLSIAQALTTGTPDTLPLGNRVELQRWREVVAEMFAALWSVERSQPEPMESSE
;
A
#
# COMPACT_ATOMS: atom_id res chain seq x y z
N GLY A 1 12.22 0.10 14.63
CA GLY A 1 12.08 -1.07 13.75
C GLY A 1 13.09 -1.01 12.62
N VAL A 2 12.76 -0.29 11.54
CA VAL A 2 13.63 -0.15 10.34
C VAL A 2 14.93 0.59 10.65
N ALA A 3 14.92 1.63 11.49
CA ALA A 3 16.16 2.28 11.92
C ALA A 3 17.11 1.36 12.72
N ALA A 4 16.57 0.35 13.42
CA ALA A 4 17.36 -0.55 14.25
C ALA A 4 17.88 -1.79 13.48
N TYR A 5 17.14 -2.27 12.48
CA TYR A 5 17.44 -3.52 11.77
C TYR A 5 17.53 -3.36 10.23
N GLY A 6 17.38 -2.14 9.71
CA GLY A 6 17.38 -1.84 8.28
C GLY A 6 18.68 -2.25 7.62
N THR A 7 19.81 -2.02 8.27
CA THR A 7 21.13 -2.46 7.78
C THR A 7 21.23 -3.98 7.64
N THR A 8 20.69 -4.73 8.60
CA THR A 8 20.66 -6.19 8.54
C THR A 8 19.78 -6.66 7.40
N LEU A 9 18.58 -6.08 7.25
CA LEU A 9 17.69 -6.40 6.15
C LEU A 9 18.34 -6.08 4.80
N GLN A 10 18.91 -4.88 4.64
CA GLN A 10 19.62 -4.48 3.41
C GLN A 10 20.73 -5.45 3.03
N ARG A 11 21.51 -5.94 3.99
CA ARG A 11 22.58 -6.90 3.74
C ARG A 11 22.05 -8.26 3.28
N ALA A 12 20.88 -8.67 3.79
CA ALA A 12 20.24 -9.91 3.41
C ALA A 12 19.48 -9.81 2.07
N LEU A 13 19.05 -8.62 1.64
CA LEU A 13 18.25 -8.44 0.42
C LEU A 13 18.90 -9.02 -0.85
N PRO A 14 20.21 -8.81 -1.12
CA PRO A 14 20.88 -9.44 -2.25
C PRO A 14 20.87 -10.97 -2.19
N GLU A 15 21.00 -11.55 -0.99
CA GLU A 15 21.01 -13.00 -0.79
C GLU A 15 19.63 -13.63 -1.03
N LEU A 16 18.55 -12.90 -0.76
CA LEU A 16 17.18 -13.37 -0.99
C LEU A 16 16.84 -13.54 -2.46
N ARG A 17 17.64 -12.96 -3.39
CA ARG A 17 17.40 -12.94 -4.85
C ARG A 17 15.96 -12.60 -5.21
N ARG A 18 15.35 -11.70 -4.43
CA ARG A 18 13.95 -11.30 -4.54
C ARG A 18 13.86 -9.80 -4.40
N ARG A 19 12.92 -9.21 -5.13
CA ARG A 19 12.57 -7.81 -4.97
C ARG A 19 11.88 -7.60 -3.63
N PHE A 20 12.39 -6.66 -2.85
CA PHE A 20 11.71 -6.20 -1.65
C PHE A 20 10.81 -5.03 -2.00
N VAL A 21 9.50 -5.27 -1.92
CA VAL A 21 8.46 -4.32 -2.32
C VAL A 21 7.69 -3.86 -1.08
N THR A 22 7.55 -2.55 -0.94
CA THR A 22 6.83 -1.93 0.18
C THR A 22 5.64 -1.15 -0.34
N LEU A 23 4.48 -1.35 0.27
CA LEU A 23 3.29 -0.52 0.10
C LEU A 23 3.18 0.38 1.33
N TRP A 24 3.65 1.62 1.19
CA TRP A 24 3.69 2.59 2.28
C TRP A 24 2.45 3.47 2.26
N VAL A 25 1.58 3.31 3.25
CA VAL A 25 0.36 4.10 3.37
C VAL A 25 0.67 5.46 3.98
N ILE A 26 0.23 6.53 3.33
CA ILE A 26 0.33 7.91 3.84
C ILE A 26 -1.03 8.52 4.13
N ASN A 27 -1.05 9.44 5.08
CA ASN A 27 -2.09 10.46 5.18
C ASN A 27 -1.63 11.76 4.48
N ASN A 28 -2.40 12.85 4.60
CA ASN A 28 -2.08 14.14 3.99
C ASN A 28 -1.30 15.10 4.91
N GLN A 29 -0.73 14.60 6.01
CA GLN A 29 0.02 15.36 6.99
C GLN A 29 1.54 15.23 6.74
N ARG A 30 2.29 16.24 7.19
CA ARG A 30 3.74 16.37 6.94
C ARG A 30 4.54 15.22 7.55
N ASP A 31 4.24 14.87 8.79
CA ASP A 31 4.90 13.81 9.56
C ASP A 31 4.82 12.45 8.84
N SER A 32 3.66 12.12 8.26
CA SER A 32 3.49 10.89 7.49
C SER A 32 4.42 10.80 6.27
N VAL A 33 4.80 11.94 5.68
CA VAL A 33 5.69 11.97 4.52
C VAL A 33 7.16 12.06 4.93
N GLU A 34 7.48 12.73 6.04
CA GLU A 34 8.83 12.71 6.64
C GLU A 34 9.23 11.27 7.03
N LEU A 35 8.31 10.49 7.61
CA LEU A 35 8.55 9.08 7.90
C LEU A 35 8.79 8.22 6.65
N LEU A 36 8.14 8.55 5.53
CA LEU A 36 8.38 7.89 4.25
C LEU A 36 9.80 8.19 3.75
N GLU A 37 10.26 9.44 3.86
CA GLU A 37 11.61 9.83 3.46
C GLU A 37 12.68 9.08 4.25
N ASP A 38 12.53 9.03 5.58
CA ASP A 38 13.42 8.27 6.45
C ASP A 38 13.45 6.79 6.09
N TYR A 39 12.28 6.21 5.76
CA TYR A 39 12.18 4.82 5.33
C TYR A 39 12.91 4.56 4.00
N VAL A 40 12.71 5.40 2.99
CA VAL A 40 13.36 5.26 1.66
C VAL A 40 14.87 5.40 1.77
N ARG A 41 15.36 6.28 2.65
CA ARG A 41 16.78 6.43 2.96
C ARG A 41 17.34 5.20 3.68
N ALA A 42 16.57 4.64 4.61
CA ALA A 42 16.95 3.46 5.37
C ALA A 42 16.85 2.14 4.60
N LEU A 43 16.29 2.12 3.38
CA LEU A 43 16.16 0.92 2.54
C LEU A 43 16.32 1.27 1.05
N PRO A 44 17.54 1.59 0.58
CA PRO A 44 17.75 2.11 -0.76
C PRO A 44 17.47 1.09 -1.87
N GLY A 45 17.60 -0.20 -1.58
CA GLY A 45 17.31 -1.30 -2.52
C GLY A 45 15.85 -1.74 -2.56
N ALA A 46 14.95 -1.11 -1.78
CA ALA A 46 13.53 -1.43 -1.79
C ALA A 46 12.79 -0.69 -2.92
N VAL A 47 11.81 -1.35 -3.53
CA VAL A 47 10.82 -0.68 -4.37
C VAL A 47 9.68 -0.23 -3.46
N VAL A 48 9.46 1.07 -3.35
CA VAL A 48 8.42 1.64 -2.48
C VAL A 48 7.28 2.16 -3.34
N HIS A 49 6.08 1.63 -3.14
CA HIS A 49 4.84 2.19 -3.64
C HIS A 49 4.18 3.00 -2.53
N VAL A 50 3.77 4.22 -2.85
CA VAL A 50 3.07 5.11 -1.93
C VAL A 50 1.57 4.90 -2.10
N VAL A 51 0.85 4.74 -1.01
CA VAL A 51 -0.59 4.53 -1.00
C VAL A 51 -1.26 5.71 -0.31
N CYS A 52 -1.87 6.60 -1.10
CA CYS A 52 -2.64 7.72 -0.57
C CYS A 52 -3.98 7.20 -0.02
N ASN A 53 -4.15 7.24 1.30
CA ASN A 53 -5.38 6.79 1.94
C ASN A 53 -6.45 7.88 1.90
N THR A 54 -7.44 7.74 1.01
CA THR A 54 -8.45 8.77 0.79
C THR A 54 -9.43 8.97 1.95
N PHE A 55 -9.32 8.18 3.02
CA PHE A 55 -9.91 8.51 4.31
C PHE A 55 -9.53 9.92 4.78
N PHE A 56 -8.28 10.35 4.51
CA PHE A 56 -7.75 11.66 4.91
C PHE A 56 -8.03 12.79 3.91
N GLY A 57 -8.72 12.50 2.81
CA GLY A 57 -9.06 13.49 1.78
C GLY A 57 -8.93 12.94 0.36
N PRO A 58 -9.39 13.68 -0.66
CA PRO A 58 -9.20 13.28 -2.04
C PRO A 58 -7.72 13.22 -2.41
N ARG A 59 -7.34 12.52 -3.49
CA ARG A 59 -5.95 12.43 -3.95
C ARG A 59 -5.26 13.80 -4.10
N ALA A 60 -6.01 14.84 -4.51
CA ALA A 60 -5.51 16.21 -4.62
C ALA A 60 -5.04 16.82 -3.28
N ALA A 61 -5.52 16.31 -2.13
CA ALA A 61 -5.09 16.76 -0.82
C ALA A 61 -3.68 16.28 -0.44
N PHE A 62 -3.07 15.37 -1.20
CA PHE A 62 -1.74 14.80 -0.94
C PHE A 62 -0.60 15.58 -1.60
N GLY A 63 -0.82 16.87 -1.94
CA GLY A 63 0.19 17.70 -2.61
C GLY A 63 1.49 17.89 -1.83
N LEU A 64 1.49 17.68 -0.51
CA LEU A 64 2.72 17.67 0.30
C LEU A 64 3.68 16.56 -0.15
N TYR A 65 3.18 15.39 -0.50
CA TYR A 65 4.00 14.31 -1.04
C TYR A 65 4.53 14.66 -2.44
N ASP A 66 3.66 15.19 -3.31
CA ASP A 66 3.99 15.52 -4.69
C ASP A 66 5.10 16.59 -4.79
N ALA A 67 5.20 17.47 -3.80
CA ALA A 67 6.19 18.54 -3.75
C ALA A 67 7.58 18.12 -3.25
N LEU A 68 7.77 16.88 -2.77
CA LEU A 68 9.02 16.46 -2.13
C LEU A 68 9.97 15.73 -3.10
N PRO A 69 11.29 15.93 -2.99
CA PRO A 69 12.28 15.22 -3.80
C PRO A 69 12.19 13.69 -3.70
N VAL A 70 11.72 13.16 -2.57
CA VAL A 70 11.53 11.72 -2.38
C VAL A 70 10.51 11.13 -3.35
N ALA A 71 9.52 11.89 -3.83
CA ALA A 71 8.54 11.39 -4.80
C ALA A 71 9.19 11.05 -6.16
N GLU A 72 10.11 11.90 -6.62
CA GLU A 72 10.89 11.64 -7.84
C GLU A 72 11.83 10.45 -7.66
N ASP A 73 12.51 10.34 -6.51
CA ASP A 73 13.39 9.23 -6.18
C ASP A 73 12.64 7.90 -6.13
N ILE A 74 11.47 7.86 -5.48
CA ILE A 74 10.58 6.70 -5.46
C ILE A 74 10.20 6.29 -6.88
N THR A 75 9.79 7.24 -7.71
CA THR A 75 9.38 6.98 -9.10
C THR A 75 10.54 6.41 -9.92
N ARG A 76 11.74 7.00 -9.79
CA ARG A 76 12.97 6.51 -10.45
C ARG A 76 13.32 5.08 -10.05
N ARG A 77 13.04 4.69 -8.80
CA ARG A 77 13.26 3.32 -8.29
C ARG A 77 12.14 2.35 -8.67
N GLY A 78 11.24 2.72 -9.56
CA GLY A 78 10.12 1.88 -10.01
C GLY A 78 8.91 1.89 -9.07
N GLY A 79 8.92 2.77 -8.07
CA GLY A 79 7.80 3.04 -7.19
C GLY A 79 6.63 3.69 -7.93
N ARG A 80 5.46 3.64 -7.30
CA ARG A 80 4.20 4.18 -7.85
C ARG A 80 3.40 4.84 -6.76
N VAL A 81 2.55 5.78 -7.16
CA VAL A 81 1.55 6.36 -6.29
C VAL A 81 0.21 5.69 -6.58
N LEU A 82 -0.38 5.13 -5.54
CA LEU A 82 -1.65 4.43 -5.54
C LEU A 82 -2.66 5.22 -4.72
N THR A 83 -3.93 5.03 -5.04
CA THR A 83 -5.02 5.64 -4.28
C THR A 83 -5.82 4.52 -3.64
N LEU A 84 -5.85 4.51 -2.30
CA LEU A 84 -6.70 3.62 -1.53
C LEU A 84 -8.04 4.32 -1.30
N ASP A 85 -9.08 3.80 -1.92
CA ASP A 85 -10.43 4.31 -1.81
C ASP A 85 -10.98 4.22 -0.38
N ARG A 86 -11.73 5.24 0.02
CA ARG A 86 -12.35 5.32 1.33
C ARG A 86 -13.48 4.31 1.42
N LEU A 87 -13.43 3.47 2.45
CA LEU A 87 -14.57 2.71 2.91
C LEU A 87 -15.53 3.64 3.68
N ALA A 88 -16.83 3.54 3.43
CA ALA A 88 -17.81 4.33 4.18
C ALA A 88 -17.67 4.09 5.70
N SER A 89 -17.71 5.17 6.48
CA SER A 89 -17.45 5.11 7.94
C SER A 89 -18.37 4.14 8.67
N ARG A 90 -19.67 4.09 8.32
CA ARG A 90 -20.62 3.11 8.86
C ARG A 90 -20.16 1.65 8.72
N VAL A 91 -19.44 1.33 7.65
CA VAL A 91 -18.95 -0.03 7.40
C VAL A 91 -17.65 -0.28 8.17
N SER A 92 -16.71 0.68 8.17
CA SER A 92 -15.49 0.54 8.98
C SER A 92 -15.79 0.45 10.47
N ASP A 93 -16.77 1.21 10.94
CA ASP A 93 -17.18 1.21 12.35
C ASP A 93 -17.79 -0.15 12.74
N ASP A 94 -18.61 -0.73 11.86
CA ASP A 94 -19.15 -2.09 12.04
C ASP A 94 -18.02 -3.14 12.10
N LEU A 95 -17.10 -3.11 11.13
CA LEU A 95 -15.97 -4.05 11.06
C LEU A 95 -15.12 -3.97 12.34
N TYR A 96 -14.82 -2.76 12.81
CA TYR A 96 -14.01 -2.54 14.00
C TYR A 96 -14.75 -2.96 15.27
N SER A 97 -15.96 -2.44 15.47
CA SER A 97 -16.72 -2.61 16.72
C SER A 97 -17.12 -4.07 16.95
N ARG A 98 -17.44 -4.78 15.86
CA ARG A 98 -17.84 -6.19 15.88
C ARG A 98 -16.65 -7.14 15.62
N ARG A 99 -15.43 -6.60 15.43
CA ARG A 99 -14.19 -7.35 15.17
C ARG A 99 -14.31 -8.34 14.02
N LEU A 100 -14.96 -7.91 12.93
CA LEU A 100 -15.21 -8.76 11.77
C LEU A 100 -14.05 -8.67 10.78
N SER A 101 -13.60 -9.82 10.29
CA SER A 101 -12.82 -9.84 9.05
C SER A 101 -13.70 -9.46 7.85
N ILE A 102 -13.08 -8.94 6.79
CA ILE A 102 -13.77 -8.65 5.53
C ILE A 102 -14.52 -9.88 5.00
N ALA A 103 -13.91 -11.07 5.11
CA ALA A 103 -14.53 -12.32 4.69
C ALA A 103 -15.80 -12.63 5.49
N GLN A 104 -15.72 -12.60 6.82
CA GLN A 104 -16.87 -12.84 7.70
C GLN A 104 -18.00 -11.83 7.48
N ALA A 105 -17.66 -10.55 7.32
CA ALA A 105 -18.62 -9.47 7.11
C ALA A 105 -19.43 -9.61 5.81
N LEU A 106 -18.89 -10.31 4.82
CA LEU A 106 -19.56 -10.59 3.54
C LEU A 106 -20.36 -11.90 3.54
N THR A 107 -20.08 -12.80 4.48
CA THR A 107 -20.82 -14.07 4.65
C THR A 107 -22.27 -13.80 5.05
N THR A 108 -23.21 -14.46 4.37
CA THR A 108 -24.64 -14.40 4.67
C THR A 108 -25.09 -15.55 5.56
N GLY A 109 -26.16 -15.34 6.32
CA GLY A 109 -26.78 -16.40 7.14
C GLY A 109 -26.06 -16.64 8.47
N THR A 110 -25.20 -15.71 8.89
CA THR A 110 -24.52 -15.71 10.18
C THR A 110 -25.08 -14.61 11.08
N PRO A 111 -24.99 -14.75 12.42
CA PRO A 111 -25.31 -13.64 13.34
C PRO A 111 -24.47 -12.38 13.06
N ASP A 112 -23.29 -12.59 12.49
CA ASP A 112 -22.33 -11.56 12.15
C ASP A 112 -22.51 -10.91 10.78
N THR A 113 -23.57 -11.27 10.06
CA THR A 113 -23.88 -10.73 8.74
C THR A 113 -24.14 -9.22 8.84
N LEU A 114 -23.43 -8.42 8.02
CA LEU A 114 -23.70 -7.00 7.92
C LEU A 114 -25.04 -6.72 7.19
N PRO A 115 -25.70 -5.59 7.48
CA PRO A 115 -26.85 -5.15 6.69
C PRO A 115 -26.54 -5.13 5.19
N LEU A 116 -27.53 -5.39 4.33
CA LEU A 116 -27.33 -5.50 2.88
C LEU A 116 -26.56 -4.30 2.29
N GLY A 117 -26.95 -3.07 2.65
CA GLY A 117 -26.27 -1.86 2.19
C GLY A 117 -24.83 -1.70 2.68
N ASN A 118 -24.47 -2.28 3.82
CA ASN A 118 -23.08 -2.30 4.32
C ASN A 118 -22.27 -3.36 3.57
N ARG A 119 -22.86 -4.53 3.26
CA ARG A 119 -22.20 -5.56 2.45
C ARG A 119 -21.94 -5.12 1.01
N VAL A 120 -22.90 -4.45 0.38
CA VAL A 120 -22.72 -3.93 -1.00
C VAL A 120 -21.59 -2.90 -1.05
N GLU A 121 -21.53 -1.99 -0.09
CA GLU A 121 -20.44 -1.00 0.00
C GLU A 121 -19.09 -1.67 0.30
N LEU A 122 -19.05 -2.65 1.20
CA LEU A 122 -17.83 -3.42 1.49
C LEU A 122 -17.34 -4.19 0.25
N GLN A 123 -18.26 -4.78 -0.52
CA GLN A 123 -17.96 -5.49 -1.75
C GLN A 123 -17.38 -4.55 -2.82
N ARG A 124 -18.03 -3.41 -3.07
CA ARG A 124 -17.53 -2.38 -3.99
C ARG A 124 -16.13 -1.92 -3.59
N TRP A 125 -15.93 -1.60 -2.31
CA TRP A 125 -14.62 -1.18 -1.82
C TRP A 125 -13.57 -2.28 -2.02
N ARG A 126 -13.91 -3.54 -1.73
CA ARG A 126 -13.01 -4.69 -1.94
C ARG A 126 -12.62 -4.86 -3.42
N GLU A 127 -13.55 -4.65 -4.34
CA GLU A 127 -13.30 -4.70 -5.78
C GLU A 127 -12.32 -3.61 -6.21
N VAL A 128 -12.55 -2.36 -5.81
CA VAL A 128 -11.63 -1.24 -6.13
C VAL A 128 -10.24 -1.46 -5.54
N VAL A 129 -10.14 -1.97 -4.31
CA VAL A 129 -8.85 -2.32 -3.70
C VAL A 129 -8.16 -3.44 -4.49
N ALA A 130 -8.90 -4.46 -4.94
CA ALA A 130 -8.36 -5.52 -5.77
C ALA A 130 -7.84 -5.00 -7.12
N GLU A 131 -8.53 -4.05 -7.75
CA GLU A 131 -8.10 -3.38 -8.98
C GLU A 131 -6.81 -2.57 -8.78
N MET A 132 -6.73 -1.77 -7.72
CA MET A 132 -5.52 -1.04 -7.34
C MET A 132 -4.30 -1.97 -7.25
N PHE A 133 -4.50 -3.13 -6.61
CA PHE A 133 -3.49 -4.15 -6.45
C PHE A 133 -3.14 -4.88 -7.76
N ALA A 134 -4.12 -5.23 -8.58
CA ALA A 134 -3.91 -5.87 -9.87
C ALA A 134 -3.09 -4.98 -10.83
N ALA A 135 -3.27 -3.66 -10.77
CA ALA A 135 -2.48 -2.69 -11.55
C ALA A 135 -0.99 -2.68 -11.19
N LEU A 136 -0.61 -3.10 -9.97
CA LEU A 136 0.79 -3.30 -9.59
C LEU A 136 1.35 -4.60 -10.18
N TRP A 137 0.68 -5.73 -9.91
CA TRP A 137 1.20 -7.06 -10.23
C TRP A 137 1.16 -7.41 -11.73
N SER A 138 0.29 -6.77 -12.51
CA SER A 138 0.29 -6.92 -13.96
C SER A 138 1.58 -6.39 -14.60
N VAL A 139 2.23 -5.40 -14.00
CA VAL A 139 3.44 -4.78 -14.54
C VAL A 139 4.71 -5.46 -14.03
N GLU A 140 4.71 -6.01 -12.81
CA GLU A 140 5.86 -6.77 -12.31
C GLU A 140 6.15 -8.03 -13.12
N ARG A 141 5.14 -8.66 -13.73
CA ARG A 141 5.31 -9.80 -14.64
C ARG A 141 5.88 -9.42 -16.02
N SER A 142 6.00 -8.14 -16.33
CA SER A 142 6.42 -7.64 -17.65
C SER A 142 7.85 -7.10 -17.67
N GLN A 143 8.57 -7.09 -16.54
CA GLN A 143 10.00 -6.74 -16.52
C GLN A 143 10.84 -7.98 -16.83
N PRO A 144 11.74 -7.94 -17.83
CA PRO A 144 12.60 -9.07 -18.16
C PRO A 144 13.51 -9.39 -16.97
N GLU A 145 13.73 -10.68 -16.71
CA GLU A 145 14.75 -11.14 -15.79
C GLU A 145 16.10 -10.52 -16.16
N PRO A 146 16.93 -10.09 -15.19
CA PRO A 146 18.29 -9.67 -15.49
C PRO A 146 18.99 -10.86 -16.15
N MET A 147 19.35 -10.67 -17.42
CA MET A 147 20.07 -11.64 -18.23
C MET A 147 21.31 -12.07 -17.46
N GLU A 148 21.39 -13.36 -17.08
CA GLU A 148 22.60 -13.92 -16.50
C GLU A 148 23.75 -13.64 -17.47
N SER A 149 24.66 -12.76 -17.04
CA SER A 149 25.95 -12.60 -17.71
C SER A 149 26.62 -13.96 -17.71
N SER A 150 26.57 -14.62 -18.85
CA SER A 150 27.39 -15.79 -19.11
C SER A 150 28.83 -15.33 -19.23
N GLU A 151 29.70 -16.06 -18.53
CA GLU A 151 31.17 -16.02 -18.49
C GLU A 151 31.83 -15.12 -17.43
#